data_AF-A0AAW8QTF8-F1
#
_entry.id   AF-A0AAW8QTF8-F1
#
_cell.length_a   1.000
_cell.length_b   1.000
_cell.length_c   1.000
_cell.angle_alpha   90.00
_cell.angle_beta   90.00
_cell.angle_gamma   90.00
#
_symmetry.space_group_name_H-M   'P 1'
#
loop_
_entity.id
_entity.type
_entity.pdbx_description
1 polymer ?
#
loop_
_entity_poly.entity_id
_entity_poly.type
_entity_poly.pdbx_seq_one_letter_code
_entity_poly.pdbx_strand_id
1 'polypeptide(L)'
;MNLTDFQKKIAWGVGILSIISLWIAFPFIFKLLIEAYKFPKDFTNFGAFGDIYGSLNTLISSIALCAVAFSTWLQVTSLRETREINAKQLTLAKLAHDEQVKESRNAIFANKFYSLLNFKKDKLNSVVLDRFITEENGIPEFEQVSALKVMDELAFRFHGILEKNNNEFSKLSSEELEERFDKIIADLGYDSYSLLISYFLIYIDLCNLIRNSNLEKQDQDFYKSVLSNSMFQHEQLILFWITPIFNVIELHDTEIFTMFGNVEIFKNYAIEFHKISHFRYEEWKCVFS
;
A
#
# COMPACT_ATOMS: atom_id res chain seq x y z
N MET A 1 -7.53 37.01 42.09
CA MET A 1 -6.89 38.08 41.29
C MET A 1 -5.59 37.50 40.74
N ASN A 2 -5.52 37.19 39.44
CA ASN A 2 -4.35 36.54 38.85
C ASN A 2 -3.25 37.58 38.61
N LEU A 3 -2.17 37.50 39.39
CA LEU A 3 -0.97 38.33 39.19
C LEU A 3 -0.34 38.01 37.84
N THR A 4 0.12 39.05 37.13
CA THR A 4 0.86 38.87 35.88
C THR A 4 2.24 38.28 36.15
N ASP A 5 2.83 37.59 35.17
CA ASP A 5 4.14 36.93 35.36
C ASP A 5 5.26 37.90 35.72
N PHE A 6 5.15 39.16 35.30
CA PHE A 6 6.06 40.24 35.71
C PHE A 6 5.92 40.61 37.19
N GLN A 7 4.68 40.75 37.68
CA GLN A 7 4.40 41.03 39.10
C GLN A 7 4.86 39.88 40.00
N LYS A 8 4.72 38.63 39.56
CA LYS A 8 5.24 37.46 40.27
C LYS A 8 6.76 37.49 40.39
N LYS A 9 7.47 37.86 39.31
CA LYS A 9 8.94 37.99 39.31
C LYS A 9 9.42 39.13 40.23
N ILE A 10 8.75 40.28 40.23
CA ILE A 10 9.07 41.39 41.14
C ILE A 10 8.81 41.00 42.60
N ALA A 11 7.67 40.37 42.91
CA ALA A 11 7.36 39.94 44.26
C ALA A 11 8.39 38.93 44.80
N TRP A 12 8.83 37.98 43.96
CA TRP A 12 9.92 37.06 44.29
C TRP A 12 11.25 37.78 44.49
N GLY A 13 11.59 38.72 43.61
CA GLY A 13 12.81 39.53 43.74
C GLY A 13 12.85 40.34 45.03
N VAL A 14 11.75 41.02 45.37
CA VAL A 14 11.61 41.78 46.63
C VAL A 14 11.66 40.85 47.84
N GLY A 15 11.05 39.67 47.76
CA GLY A 15 11.09 38.66 48.83
C GLY A 15 12.50 38.17 49.11
N ILE A 16 13.25 37.78 48.07
CA ILE A 16 14.65 37.35 48.19
C ILE A 16 15.52 38.48 48.77
N LEU A 17 15.37 39.70 48.25
CA LEU A 17 16.15 40.86 48.68
C LEU A 17 15.86 41.25 50.13
N SER A 18 14.61 41.08 50.59
CA SER A 18 14.23 41.27 51.99
C SER A 18 14.84 40.21 52.89
N ILE A 19 14.85 38.93 52.48
CA ILE A 19 15.48 37.85 53.25
C ILE A 19 16.99 38.09 53.38
N ILE A 20 17.67 38.46 52.29
CA ILE A 20 19.10 38.78 52.30
C ILE A 20 19.38 39.98 53.20
N SER A 21 18.59 41.05 53.10
CA SER A 21 18.75 42.25 53.94
C SER A 21 18.55 41.92 55.43
N LEU A 22 17.57 41.08 55.75
CA LEU A 22 17.30 40.63 57.11
C LEU A 22 18.42 39.73 57.63
N TRP A 23 19.05 38.92 56.78
CA TRP A 23 20.21 38.09 57.13
C TRP A 23 21.47 38.91 57.38
N ILE A 24 21.71 39.98 56.60
CA ILE A 24 22.83 40.92 56.82
C ILE A 24 22.59 41.76 58.08
N ALA A 25 21.35 42.18 58.34
CA ALA A 25 20.98 42.95 59.53
C ALA A 25 20.90 42.09 60.80
N PHE A 26 20.82 40.77 60.65
CA PHE A 26 20.63 39.82 61.75
C PHE A 26 21.69 39.95 62.88
N PRO A 27 23.01 40.08 62.62
CA PRO A 27 23.99 40.25 63.70
C PRO A 27 23.75 41.52 64.53
N PHE A 28 23.24 42.58 63.89
CA PHE A 28 22.98 43.86 64.55
C PHE A 28 21.69 43.81 65.38
N ILE A 29 20.64 43.20 64.84
CA ILE A 29 19.38 42.95 65.55
C ILE A 29 19.62 42.01 66.73
N PHE A 30 20.44 40.98 66.54
CA PHE A 30 20.79 40.01 67.59
C PHE A 30 21.61 40.66 68.71
N LYS A 31 22.57 41.54 68.36
CA LYS A 31 23.31 42.35 69.33
C LYS A 31 22.39 43.25 70.17
N LEU A 32 21.46 43.94 69.52
CA LEU A 32 20.48 44.80 70.19
C LEU A 32 19.55 44.02 71.13
N LEU A 33 19.12 42.81 70.72
CA LEU A 33 18.33 41.92 71.57
C LEU A 33 19.11 41.44 72.80
N ILE A 34 20.39 41.08 72.66
CA ILE A 34 21.26 40.69 73.77
C ILE A 34 21.47 41.84 74.75
N GLU A 35 21.71 43.05 74.24
CA GLU A 35 21.88 44.26 75.06
C GLU A 35 20.57 44.65 75.79
N ALA A 36 19.41 44.51 75.13
CA ALA A 36 18.11 44.81 75.71
C ALA A 36 17.67 43.82 76.80
N TYR A 37 18.03 42.54 76.68
CA TYR A 37 17.65 41.50 77.65
C TYR A 37 18.56 41.41 78.90
N LYS A 38 19.61 42.24 79.01
CA LYS A 38 20.59 42.25 80.13
C LYS A 38 21.07 40.84 80.53
N PHE A 39 21.67 40.11 79.59
CA PHE A 39 22.19 38.77 79.84
C PHE A 39 23.20 38.73 81.02
N PRO A 40 23.15 37.70 81.88
CA PRO A 40 24.12 37.52 82.95
C PRO A 40 25.53 37.28 82.39
N LYS A 41 26.56 37.74 83.12
CA LYS A 41 27.98 37.68 82.70
C LYS A 41 28.56 36.26 82.60
N ASP A 42 27.85 35.25 83.10
CA ASP A 42 28.23 33.84 82.97
C ASP A 42 27.58 33.19 81.75
N PHE A 43 28.41 32.81 80.79
CA PHE A 43 28.03 32.16 79.53
C PHE A 43 27.63 30.68 79.69
N THR A 44 27.55 30.16 80.92
CA THR A 44 27.25 28.74 81.21
C THR A 44 25.84 28.30 80.78
N ASN A 45 24.88 29.23 80.65
CA ASN A 45 23.50 28.95 80.21
C ASN A 45 23.23 29.27 78.72
N PHE A 46 24.24 29.71 77.95
CA PHE A 46 24.09 29.97 76.51
C PHE A 46 23.99 28.68 75.66
N GLY A 47 24.30 27.52 76.25
CA GLY A 47 24.08 26.21 75.61
C GLY A 47 22.63 26.03 75.16
N ALA A 48 21.65 26.45 75.97
CA ALA A 48 20.23 26.35 75.63
C ALA A 48 19.81 27.22 74.41
N PHE A 49 20.43 28.38 74.23
CA PHE A 49 20.21 29.21 73.03
C PHE A 49 20.87 28.59 71.79
N GLY A 50 22.06 28.00 71.95
CA GLY A 50 22.72 27.21 70.91
C GLY A 50 21.89 25.99 70.48
N ASP A 51 21.26 25.29 71.43
CA ASP A 51 20.40 24.14 71.19
C ASP A 51 19.09 24.53 70.46
N ILE A 52 18.52 25.71 70.74
CA ILE A 52 17.36 26.25 70.01
C ILE A 52 17.75 26.61 68.57
N TYR A 53 18.90 27.25 68.35
CA TYR A 53 19.38 27.52 66.99
C TYR A 53 19.76 26.25 66.24
N GLY A 54 20.39 25.29 66.92
CA GLY A 54 20.73 23.99 66.35
C GLY A 54 19.48 23.20 65.97
N SER A 55 18.45 23.17 66.82
CA SER A 55 17.18 22.50 66.53
C SER A 55 16.37 23.20 65.44
N LEU A 56 16.37 24.54 65.38
CA LEU A 56 15.74 25.32 64.30
C LEU A 56 16.45 25.10 62.95
N ASN A 57 17.78 25.12 62.92
CA ASN A 57 18.54 24.83 61.72
C ASN A 57 18.34 23.38 61.25
N THR A 58 18.25 22.44 62.20
CA THR A 58 17.91 21.04 61.91
C THR A 58 16.50 20.91 61.32
N LEU A 59 15.51 21.64 61.85
CA LEU A 59 14.15 21.69 61.32
C LEU A 59 14.12 22.24 59.89
N ILE A 60 14.76 23.39 59.65
CA ILE A 60 14.84 24.01 58.32
C ILE A 60 15.55 23.06 57.33
N SER A 61 16.65 22.43 57.74
CA SER A 61 17.38 21.46 56.92
C SER A 61 16.53 20.22 56.63
N SER A 62 15.72 19.74 57.59
CA SER A 62 14.82 18.61 57.38
C SER A 62 13.69 18.93 56.40
N ILE A 63 13.12 20.14 56.47
CA ILE A 63 12.11 20.62 55.52
C ILE A 63 12.71 20.76 54.12
N ALA A 64 13.93 21.31 54.03
CA ALA A 64 14.65 21.42 52.76
C ALA A 64 14.92 20.03 52.15
N LEU A 65 15.34 19.05 52.96
CA LEU A 65 15.57 17.68 52.51
C LEU A 65 14.27 17.00 52.05
N CYS A 66 13.16 17.20 52.77
CA CYS A 66 11.83 16.74 52.34
C CYS A 66 11.40 17.38 51.02
N ALA A 67 11.63 18.69 50.84
CA ALA A 67 11.31 19.40 49.61
C ALA A 67 12.14 18.90 48.41
N VAL A 68 13.43 18.63 48.62
CA VAL A 68 14.30 18.03 47.60
C VAL A 68 13.83 16.62 47.25
N ALA A 69 13.57 15.77 48.25
CA ALA A 69 13.08 14.41 48.03
C ALA A 69 11.75 14.38 47.25
N PHE A 70 10.82 15.28 47.61
CA PHE A 70 9.55 15.42 46.88
C PHE A 70 9.76 15.92 45.44
N SER A 71 10.65 16.90 45.23
CA SER A 71 11.00 17.37 43.88
C SER A 71 11.62 16.27 43.02
N THR A 72 12.55 15.49 43.58
CA THR A 72 13.15 14.34 42.90
C THR A 72 12.10 13.29 42.55
N TRP A 73 11.17 13.01 43.47
CA TRP A 73 10.07 12.08 43.20
C TRP A 73 9.16 12.53 42.05
N LEU A 74 8.81 13.83 42.01
CA LEU A 74 8.06 14.41 40.89
C LEU A 74 8.82 14.32 39.57
N GLN A 75 10.13 14.62 39.58
CA GLN A 75 10.98 14.52 38.38
C GLN A 75 11.08 13.08 37.86
N VAL A 76 11.25 12.09 38.75
CA VAL A 76 11.29 10.68 38.36
C VAL A 76 9.95 10.24 37.77
N THR A 77 8.85 10.66 38.39
CA THR A 77 7.50 10.32 37.93
C THR A 77 7.22 10.93 36.55
N SER A 78 7.54 12.20 36.34
CA SER A 78 7.35 12.88 35.06
C SER A 78 8.23 12.28 33.95
N LEU A 79 9.48 11.88 34.26
CA LEU A 79 10.35 11.17 33.32
C LEU A 79 9.77 9.81 32.93
N ARG A 80 9.19 9.07 33.88
CA ARG A 80 8.53 7.79 33.60
C ARG A 80 7.34 7.98 32.68
N GLU A 81 6.45 8.91 32.98
CA GLU A 81 5.29 9.24 32.14
C GLU A 81 5.72 9.70 30.74
N THR A 82 6.76 10.53 30.66
CA THR A 82 7.33 10.98 29.37
C THR A 82 7.84 9.81 28.54
N ARG A 83 8.54 8.84 29.17
CA ARG A 83 9.01 7.63 28.47
C ARG A 83 7.84 6.79 27.94
N GLU A 84 6.79 6.62 28.73
CA GLU A 84 5.60 5.88 28.32
C GLU A 84 4.87 6.56 27.15
N ILE A 85 4.70 7.88 27.20
CA ILE A 85 4.10 8.67 26.12
C ILE A 85 4.95 8.57 24.86
N ASN A 86 6.28 8.73 24.97
CA ASN A 86 7.19 8.63 23.83
C ASN A 86 7.15 7.22 23.20
N ALA A 87 7.06 6.16 24.00
CA ALA A 87 6.93 4.79 23.49
C ALA A 87 5.61 4.60 22.73
N LYS A 88 4.50 5.13 23.25
CA LYS A 88 3.20 5.11 22.57
C LYS A 88 3.23 5.92 21.27
N GLN A 89 3.80 7.12 21.30
CA GLN A 89 3.95 7.97 20.11
C GLN A 89 4.81 7.31 19.04
N LEU A 90 5.93 6.69 19.41
CA LEU A 90 6.77 5.96 18.46
C LEU A 90 6.02 4.79 17.83
N THR A 91 5.20 4.09 18.62
CA THR A 91 4.37 2.98 18.12
C THR A 91 3.31 3.48 17.14
N LEU A 92 2.60 4.55 17.49
CA LEU A 92 1.61 5.18 16.60
C LEU A 92 2.24 5.73 15.33
N ALA A 93 3.42 6.36 15.43
CA ALA A 93 4.15 6.87 14.28
C ALA A 93 4.59 5.75 13.33
N LYS A 94 5.02 4.60 13.88
CA LYS A 94 5.32 3.40 13.07
C LYS A 94 4.08 2.87 12.36
N LEU A 95 2.97 2.70 13.07
CA LEU A 95 1.71 2.23 12.48
C LEU A 95 1.22 3.17 11.37
N ALA A 96 1.23 4.48 11.61
CA ALA A 96 0.84 5.47 10.62
C ALA A 96 1.77 5.48 9.41
N HIS A 97 3.08 5.35 9.62
CA HIS A 97 4.05 5.24 8.54
C HIS A 97 3.82 3.97 7.70
N ASP A 98 3.61 2.82 8.35
CA ASP A 98 3.41 1.55 7.66
C ASP A 98 2.10 1.57 6.84
N GLU A 99 1.02 2.15 7.39
CA GLU A 99 -0.22 2.36 6.67
C GLU A 99 -0.05 3.32 5.48
N GLN A 100 0.71 4.41 5.66
CA GLN A 100 1.01 5.34 4.57
C GLN A 100 1.83 4.68 3.45
N VAL A 101 2.80 3.82 3.80
CA VAL A 101 3.57 3.04 2.82
C VAL A 101 2.68 2.05 2.09
N LYS A 102 1.74 1.41 2.78
CA LYS A 102 0.74 0.51 2.18
C LYS A 102 -0.14 1.27 1.17
N GLU A 103 -0.72 2.39 1.60
CA GLU A 103 -1.58 3.23 0.75
C GLU A 103 -0.81 3.77 -0.47
N SER A 104 0.43 4.23 -0.28
CA SER A 104 1.29 4.69 -1.37
C SER A 104 1.56 3.58 -2.39
N ARG A 105 1.84 2.35 -1.94
CA ARG A 105 2.02 1.19 -2.83
C ARG A 105 0.75 0.86 -3.60
N ASN A 106 -0.41 0.87 -2.94
CA ASN A 106 -1.71 0.62 -3.56
C ASN A 106 -2.02 1.67 -4.64
N ALA A 107 -1.78 2.96 -4.34
CA ALA A 107 -1.95 4.03 -5.31
C ALA A 107 -1.01 3.89 -6.52
N ILE A 108 0.27 3.54 -6.30
CA ILE A 108 1.22 3.29 -7.39
C ILE A 108 0.78 2.10 -8.24
N PHE A 109 0.31 1.02 -7.62
CA PHE A 109 -0.23 -0.13 -8.33
C PHE A 109 -1.42 0.27 -9.20
N ALA A 110 -2.43 0.93 -8.62
CA ALA A 110 -3.64 1.33 -9.32
C ALA A 110 -3.31 2.21 -10.54
N ASN A 111 -2.40 3.17 -10.37
CA ASN A 111 -1.92 4.01 -11.46
C ASN A 111 -1.26 3.17 -12.57
N LYS A 112 -0.35 2.25 -12.24
CA LYS A 112 0.28 1.37 -13.25
C LYS A 112 -0.75 0.51 -13.98
N PHE A 113 -1.70 -0.06 -13.23
CA PHE A 113 -2.77 -0.89 -13.79
C PHE A 113 -3.63 -0.10 -14.79
N TYR A 114 -4.14 1.07 -14.40
CA TYR A 114 -4.95 1.89 -15.30
C TYR A 114 -4.14 2.49 -16.46
N SER A 115 -2.86 2.80 -16.27
CA SER A 115 -1.98 3.19 -17.38
C SER A 115 -1.81 2.06 -18.40
N LEU A 116 -1.59 0.82 -17.97
CA LEU A 116 -1.54 -0.34 -18.88
C LEU A 116 -2.88 -0.63 -19.55
N LEU A 117 -4.00 -0.45 -18.83
CA LEU A 117 -5.33 -0.63 -19.39
C LEU A 117 -5.65 0.42 -20.47
N ASN A 118 -5.21 1.67 -20.26
CA ASN A 118 -5.31 2.71 -21.27
C ASN A 118 -4.37 2.43 -22.46
N PHE A 119 -3.13 2.01 -22.19
CA PHE A 119 -2.20 1.59 -23.23
C PHE A 119 -2.75 0.44 -24.08
N LYS A 120 -3.43 -0.54 -23.45
CA LYS A 120 -4.17 -1.61 -24.13
C LYS A 120 -5.18 -1.02 -25.12
N LYS A 121 -6.06 -0.13 -24.64
CA LYS A 121 -7.06 0.53 -25.47
C LYS A 121 -6.43 1.29 -26.64
N ASP A 122 -5.37 2.05 -26.40
CA ASP A 122 -4.69 2.82 -27.44
C ASP A 122 -4.01 1.89 -28.46
N LYS A 123 -3.38 0.82 -27.99
CA LYS A 123 -2.78 -0.22 -28.86
C LYS A 123 -3.85 -0.86 -29.74
N LEU A 124 -4.97 -1.29 -29.17
CA LEU A 124 -6.09 -1.89 -29.92
C LEU A 124 -6.56 -0.97 -31.05
N ASN A 125 -6.72 0.32 -30.76
CA ASN A 125 -7.16 1.32 -31.75
C ASN A 125 -6.10 1.60 -32.82
N SER A 126 -4.82 1.37 -32.53
CA SER A 126 -3.71 1.58 -33.47
C SER A 126 -3.40 0.37 -34.36
N VAL A 127 -3.85 -0.84 -33.98
CA VAL A 127 -3.56 -2.07 -34.73
C VAL A 127 -4.50 -2.17 -35.93
N VAL A 128 -3.89 -2.21 -37.10
CA VAL A 128 -4.53 -2.37 -38.40
C VAL A 128 -3.76 -3.46 -39.14
N LEU A 129 -4.48 -4.35 -39.80
CA LEU A 129 -3.91 -5.42 -40.60
C LEU A 129 -4.31 -5.23 -42.06
N ASP A 130 -3.40 -5.57 -42.96
CA ASP A 130 -3.67 -5.58 -44.39
C ASP A 130 -4.34 -6.91 -44.77
N ARG A 131 -5.45 -6.82 -45.51
CA ARG A 131 -6.19 -7.96 -46.05
C ARG A 131 -6.17 -7.91 -47.58
N PHE A 132 -5.75 -9.00 -48.20
CA PHE A 132 -5.80 -9.18 -49.64
C PHE A 132 -7.26 -9.32 -50.12
N ILE A 133 -7.65 -8.52 -51.11
CA ILE A 133 -9.01 -8.54 -51.68
C ILE A 133 -9.03 -9.25 -53.02
N THR A 134 -8.32 -8.71 -54.01
CA THR A 134 -8.32 -9.21 -55.39
C THR A 134 -7.07 -8.72 -56.11
N GLU A 135 -6.68 -9.44 -57.16
CA GLU A 135 -5.62 -9.04 -58.06
C GLU A 135 -6.26 -8.43 -59.32
N GLU A 136 -6.52 -7.12 -59.32
CA GLU A 136 -6.96 -6.43 -60.53
C GLU A 136 -5.70 -6.04 -61.34
N ASN A 137 -5.59 -6.55 -62.56
CA ASN A 137 -4.47 -6.29 -63.49
C ASN A 137 -3.07 -6.78 -63.04
N GLY A 138 -2.99 -7.80 -62.18
CA GLY A 138 -1.71 -8.34 -61.71
C GLY A 138 -1.05 -7.51 -60.59
N ILE A 139 -1.80 -6.57 -59.99
CA ILE A 139 -1.37 -5.81 -58.81
C ILE A 139 -2.22 -6.28 -57.64
N PRO A 140 -1.62 -6.79 -56.55
CA PRO A 140 -2.37 -7.18 -55.37
C PRO A 140 -2.97 -5.93 -54.69
N GLU A 141 -4.29 -5.93 -54.51
CA GLU A 141 -4.99 -4.90 -53.76
C GLU A 141 -5.21 -5.34 -52.31
N PHE A 142 -4.87 -4.46 -51.38
CA PHE A 142 -5.01 -4.67 -49.95
C PHE A 142 -5.93 -3.62 -49.34
N GLU A 143 -6.80 -4.03 -48.41
CA GLU A 143 -7.52 -3.12 -47.54
C GLU A 143 -7.00 -3.17 -46.11
N GLN A 144 -7.16 -2.05 -45.41
CA GLN A 144 -6.81 -1.91 -44.02
C GLN A 144 -7.99 -2.27 -43.12
N VAL A 145 -7.84 -3.31 -42.31
CA VAL A 145 -8.87 -3.83 -41.42
C VAL A 145 -8.47 -3.58 -39.96
N SER A 146 -9.39 -3.05 -39.16
CA SER A 146 -9.13 -2.80 -37.74
C SER A 146 -9.00 -4.12 -36.95
N ALA A 147 -8.16 -4.12 -35.91
CA ALA A 147 -7.94 -5.30 -35.06
C ALA A 147 -9.23 -5.91 -34.52
N LEU A 148 -10.20 -5.08 -34.12
CA LEU A 148 -11.51 -5.55 -33.65
C LEU A 148 -12.25 -6.37 -34.71
N LYS A 149 -12.22 -5.93 -35.97
CA LYS A 149 -12.89 -6.65 -37.06
C LYS A 149 -12.17 -7.96 -37.38
N VAL A 150 -10.84 -7.95 -37.37
CA VAL A 150 -10.05 -9.18 -37.53
C VAL A 150 -10.36 -10.19 -36.43
N MET A 151 -10.38 -9.76 -35.17
CA MET A 151 -10.68 -10.65 -34.05
C MET A 151 -12.11 -11.20 -34.10
N ASP A 152 -13.08 -10.40 -34.54
CA ASP A 152 -14.46 -10.84 -34.75
C ASP A 152 -14.54 -11.94 -35.82
N GLU A 153 -13.88 -11.75 -36.96
CA GLU A 153 -13.83 -12.75 -38.05
C GLU A 153 -13.13 -14.05 -37.61
N LEU A 154 -12.00 -13.93 -36.90
CA LEU A 154 -11.28 -15.08 -36.37
C LEU A 154 -12.08 -15.82 -35.30
N ALA A 155 -12.73 -15.10 -34.38
CA ALA A 155 -13.51 -15.71 -33.31
C ALA A 155 -14.73 -16.44 -33.88
N PHE A 156 -15.38 -15.84 -34.89
CA PHE A 156 -16.46 -16.48 -35.63
C PHE A 156 -15.98 -17.75 -36.34
N ARG A 157 -14.82 -17.71 -37.01
CA ARG A 157 -14.24 -18.87 -37.69
C ARG A 157 -13.90 -19.99 -36.71
N PHE A 158 -13.24 -19.67 -35.61
CA PHE A 158 -12.89 -20.63 -34.56
C PHE A 158 -14.13 -21.27 -33.92
N HIS A 159 -15.11 -20.46 -33.54
CA HIS A 159 -16.40 -20.95 -33.04
C HIS A 159 -17.06 -21.90 -34.04
N GLY A 160 -17.15 -21.50 -35.31
CA GLY A 160 -17.78 -22.31 -36.36
C GLY A 160 -17.04 -23.64 -36.64
N ILE A 161 -15.72 -23.70 -36.42
CA ILE A 161 -14.96 -24.95 -36.51
C ILE A 161 -15.36 -25.88 -35.36
N LEU A 162 -15.33 -25.39 -34.12
CA LEU A 162 -15.66 -26.20 -32.94
C LEU A 162 -17.12 -26.60 -32.86
N GLU A 163 -18.04 -25.75 -33.34
CA GLU A 163 -19.46 -26.08 -33.44
C GLU A 163 -19.72 -27.25 -34.41
N LYS A 164 -18.96 -27.32 -35.50
CA LYS A 164 -19.05 -28.43 -36.47
C LYS A 164 -18.35 -29.69 -35.96
N ASN A 165 -17.19 -29.52 -35.33
CA ASN A 165 -16.39 -30.61 -34.79
C ASN A 165 -15.60 -30.15 -33.56
N ASN A 166 -16.14 -30.40 -32.36
CA ASN A 166 -15.47 -30.04 -31.10
C ASN A 166 -14.15 -30.83 -30.88
N ASN A 167 -13.93 -31.91 -31.63
CA ASN A 167 -12.67 -32.67 -31.58
C ASN A 167 -11.67 -32.26 -32.67
N GLU A 168 -11.93 -31.20 -33.45
CA GLU A 168 -11.07 -30.81 -34.59
C GLU A 168 -9.60 -30.62 -34.19
N PHE A 169 -9.37 -30.05 -33.01
CA PHE A 169 -8.04 -29.75 -32.50
C PHE A 169 -7.52 -30.80 -31.51
N SER A 170 -8.24 -31.92 -31.34
CA SER A 170 -7.86 -32.90 -30.33
C SER A 170 -6.58 -33.64 -30.72
N LYS A 171 -5.68 -33.76 -29.75
CA LYS A 171 -4.35 -34.39 -29.82
C LYS A 171 -3.36 -33.69 -30.75
N LEU A 172 -3.62 -32.43 -31.10
CA LEU A 172 -2.68 -31.64 -31.88
C LEU A 172 -1.57 -31.07 -30.99
N SER A 173 -0.35 -31.10 -31.49
CA SER A 173 0.79 -30.38 -30.93
C SER A 173 0.65 -28.87 -31.16
N SER A 174 1.40 -28.06 -30.40
CA SER A 174 1.43 -26.60 -30.59
C SER A 174 1.83 -26.20 -32.01
N GLU A 175 2.75 -26.94 -32.65
CA GLU A 175 3.16 -26.69 -34.05
C GLU A 175 2.00 -26.97 -35.03
N GLU A 176 1.25 -28.05 -34.84
CA GLU A 176 0.08 -28.35 -35.67
C GLU A 176 -1.06 -27.34 -35.46
N LEU A 177 -1.23 -26.83 -34.23
CA LEU A 177 -2.18 -25.75 -33.97
C LEU A 177 -1.77 -24.45 -34.65
N GLU A 178 -0.47 -24.11 -34.65
CA GLU A 178 0.08 -22.94 -35.33
C GLU A 178 -0.14 -23.04 -36.83
N GLU A 179 0.18 -24.17 -37.46
CA GLU A 179 -0.07 -24.37 -38.90
C GLU A 179 -1.56 -24.23 -39.27
N ARG A 180 -2.47 -24.66 -38.38
CA ARG A 180 -3.91 -24.51 -38.60
C ARG A 180 -4.35 -23.07 -38.45
N PHE A 181 -3.81 -22.36 -37.47
CA PHE A 181 -4.05 -20.94 -37.27
C PHE A 181 -3.56 -20.13 -38.49
N ASP A 182 -2.34 -20.40 -38.96
CA ASP A 182 -1.75 -19.77 -40.15
C ASP A 182 -2.62 -19.97 -41.39
N LYS A 183 -3.11 -21.20 -41.62
CA LYS A 183 -4.03 -21.49 -42.73
C LYS A 183 -5.32 -20.69 -42.62
N ILE A 184 -5.89 -20.56 -41.42
CA ILE A 184 -7.13 -19.80 -41.22
C ILE A 184 -6.90 -18.30 -41.46
N ILE A 185 -5.77 -17.76 -41.00
CA ILE A 185 -5.37 -16.37 -41.25
C ILE A 185 -5.24 -16.12 -42.76
N ALA A 186 -4.53 -17.01 -43.47
CA ALA A 186 -4.34 -16.92 -44.91
C ALA A 186 -5.66 -17.07 -45.70
N ASP A 187 -6.54 -17.99 -45.28
CA ASP A 187 -7.88 -18.17 -45.87
C ASP A 187 -8.75 -16.92 -45.73
N LEU A 188 -8.55 -16.13 -44.68
CA LEU A 188 -9.22 -14.84 -44.47
C LEU A 188 -8.51 -13.69 -45.21
N GLY A 189 -7.41 -13.97 -45.91
CA GLY A 189 -6.65 -13.01 -46.71
C GLY A 189 -5.71 -12.12 -45.90
N TYR A 190 -5.38 -12.47 -44.65
CA TYR A 190 -4.45 -11.68 -43.84
C TYR A 190 -3.01 -12.16 -44.03
N ASP A 191 -2.09 -11.21 -44.23
CA ASP A 191 -0.67 -11.54 -44.46
C ASP A 191 0.10 -11.80 -43.15
N SER A 192 -0.32 -11.19 -42.05
CA SER A 192 0.40 -11.30 -40.77
C SER A 192 -0.50 -10.99 -39.59
N TYR A 193 -0.32 -11.75 -38.51
CA TYR A 193 -1.03 -11.58 -37.23
C TYR A 193 -0.10 -11.15 -36.09
N SER A 194 1.17 -10.83 -36.37
CA SER A 194 2.16 -10.48 -35.34
C SER A 194 1.75 -9.28 -34.48
N LEU A 195 1.09 -8.28 -35.08
CA LEU A 195 0.54 -7.13 -34.38
C LEU A 195 -0.57 -7.51 -33.40
N LEU A 196 -1.36 -8.54 -33.74
CA LEU A 196 -2.42 -9.05 -32.89
C LEU A 196 -1.83 -9.83 -31.69
N ILE A 197 -0.80 -10.65 -31.91
CA ILE A 197 -0.10 -11.34 -30.82
C ILE A 197 0.56 -10.33 -29.88
N SER A 198 1.24 -9.33 -30.44
CA SER A 198 1.84 -8.24 -29.65
C SER A 198 0.80 -7.51 -28.80
N TYR A 199 -0.43 -7.35 -29.30
CA TYR A 199 -1.53 -6.80 -28.53
C TYR A 199 -1.92 -7.71 -27.35
N PHE A 200 -2.03 -9.03 -27.58
CA PHE A 200 -2.40 -9.97 -26.52
C PHE A 200 -1.37 -10.11 -25.40
N LEU A 201 -0.09 -9.82 -25.66
CA LEU A 201 0.94 -9.77 -24.61
C LEU A 201 0.64 -8.73 -23.53
N ILE A 202 -0.12 -7.67 -23.84
CA ILE A 202 -0.51 -6.66 -22.84
C ILE A 202 -1.42 -7.28 -21.77
N TYR A 203 -2.25 -8.27 -22.12
CA TYR A 203 -3.05 -9.00 -21.12
C TYR A 203 -2.17 -9.80 -20.17
N ILE A 204 -1.10 -10.41 -20.70
CA ILE A 204 -0.12 -11.14 -19.88
C ILE A 204 0.60 -10.19 -18.92
N ASP A 205 1.00 -9.01 -19.39
CA ASP A 205 1.60 -8.00 -18.53
C ASP A 205 0.64 -7.51 -17.42
N LEU A 206 -0.64 -7.31 -17.74
CA LEU A 206 -1.67 -6.94 -16.76
C LEU A 206 -1.92 -8.06 -15.75
N CYS A 207 -1.99 -9.31 -16.20
CA CYS A 207 -2.12 -10.48 -15.32
C CYS A 207 -0.90 -10.63 -14.40
N ASN A 208 0.31 -10.47 -14.94
CA ASN A 208 1.56 -10.51 -14.19
C ASN A 208 1.63 -9.38 -13.16
N LEU A 209 1.19 -8.17 -13.53
CA LEU A 209 1.12 -7.03 -12.62
C LEU A 209 0.22 -7.35 -11.42
N ILE A 210 -0.99 -7.87 -11.65
CA ILE A 210 -1.91 -8.25 -10.57
C ILE A 210 -1.32 -9.38 -9.71
N ARG A 211 -0.80 -10.44 -10.34
CA ARG A 211 -0.28 -11.63 -9.65
C ARG A 211 0.92 -11.31 -8.76
N ASN A 212 1.84 -10.48 -9.25
CA ASN A 212 3.06 -10.12 -8.54
C ASN A 212 2.87 -8.96 -7.55
N SER A 213 1.63 -8.50 -7.36
CA SER A 213 1.32 -7.42 -6.44
C SER A 213 1.21 -7.92 -5.00
N ASN A 214 1.65 -7.11 -4.03
CA ASN A 214 1.45 -7.35 -2.61
C ASN A 214 0.06 -6.90 -2.12
N LEU A 215 -0.95 -6.96 -3.00
CA LEU A 215 -2.32 -6.61 -2.69
C LEU A 215 -2.99 -7.72 -1.87
N GLU A 216 -4.03 -7.33 -1.14
CA GLU A 216 -4.92 -8.30 -0.50
C GLU A 216 -5.67 -9.10 -1.57
N LYS A 217 -6.03 -10.35 -1.26
CA LYS A 217 -6.68 -11.25 -2.21
C LYS A 217 -7.97 -10.66 -2.79
N GLN A 218 -8.75 -9.97 -1.95
CA GLN A 218 -9.96 -9.28 -2.38
C GLN A 218 -9.68 -8.21 -3.46
N ASP A 219 -8.61 -7.43 -3.29
CA ASP A 219 -8.22 -6.40 -4.27
C ASP A 219 -7.72 -7.05 -5.56
N GLN A 220 -6.93 -8.12 -5.47
CA GLN A 220 -6.50 -8.87 -6.66
C GLN A 220 -7.70 -9.40 -7.45
N ASP A 221 -8.70 -9.98 -6.78
CA ASP A 221 -9.91 -10.50 -7.40
C ASP A 221 -10.76 -9.38 -8.02
N PHE A 222 -10.76 -8.19 -7.42
CA PHE A 222 -11.34 -6.99 -8.02
C PHE A 222 -10.62 -6.61 -9.32
N TYR A 223 -9.28 -6.48 -9.32
CA TYR A 223 -8.54 -6.10 -10.52
C TYR A 223 -8.61 -7.14 -11.64
N LYS A 224 -8.60 -8.43 -11.30
CA LYS A 224 -8.89 -9.52 -12.26
C LYS A 224 -10.26 -9.31 -12.91
N SER A 225 -11.27 -8.96 -12.12
CA SER A 225 -12.61 -8.65 -12.63
C SER A 225 -12.63 -7.47 -13.58
N VAL A 226 -11.92 -6.39 -13.23
CA VAL A 226 -11.83 -5.20 -14.08
C VAL A 226 -11.15 -5.56 -15.40
N LEU A 227 -10.07 -6.34 -15.34
CA LEU A 227 -9.36 -6.80 -16.52
C LEU A 227 -10.25 -7.65 -17.43
N SER A 228 -10.86 -8.72 -16.90
CA SER A 228 -11.73 -9.60 -17.69
C SER A 228 -12.92 -8.85 -18.28
N ASN A 229 -13.50 -7.91 -17.53
CA ASN A 229 -14.64 -7.10 -17.97
C ASN A 229 -14.26 -6.01 -18.99
N SER A 230 -12.98 -5.68 -19.09
CA SER A 230 -12.48 -4.75 -20.12
C SER A 230 -12.29 -5.39 -21.49
N MET A 231 -12.37 -6.72 -21.58
CA MET A 231 -12.23 -7.48 -22.82
C MET A 231 -13.57 -7.59 -23.52
N PHE A 232 -13.57 -7.52 -24.85
CA PHE A 232 -14.69 -8.02 -25.63
C PHE A 232 -14.70 -9.55 -25.65
N GLN A 233 -15.86 -10.15 -25.91
CA GLN A 233 -16.00 -11.60 -25.98
C GLN A 233 -15.08 -12.23 -27.04
N HIS A 234 -14.96 -11.62 -28.21
CA HIS A 234 -14.06 -12.11 -29.27
C HIS A 234 -12.59 -12.04 -28.83
N GLU A 235 -12.18 -11.05 -28.03
CA GLU A 235 -10.82 -11.01 -27.50
C GLU A 235 -10.55 -12.19 -26.56
N GLN A 236 -11.51 -12.52 -25.69
CA GLN A 236 -11.39 -13.68 -24.81
C GLN A 236 -11.33 -14.99 -25.61
N LEU A 237 -12.12 -15.13 -26.68
CA LEU A 237 -12.12 -16.30 -27.55
C LEU A 237 -10.80 -16.44 -28.33
N ILE A 238 -10.25 -15.35 -28.86
CA ILE A 238 -8.95 -15.39 -29.53
C ILE A 238 -7.85 -15.69 -28.52
N LEU A 239 -7.82 -15.03 -27.36
CA LEU A 239 -6.85 -15.35 -26.32
C LEU A 239 -6.92 -16.83 -25.92
N PHE A 240 -8.12 -17.36 -25.73
CA PHE A 240 -8.37 -18.78 -25.49
C PHE A 240 -7.76 -19.65 -26.60
N TRP A 241 -8.04 -19.34 -27.86
CA TRP A 241 -7.51 -20.10 -28.99
C TRP A 241 -5.97 -20.04 -29.10
N ILE A 242 -5.36 -18.86 -28.99
CA ILE A 242 -3.93 -18.66 -29.28
C ILE A 242 -3.00 -19.03 -28.12
N THR A 243 -3.51 -19.14 -26.89
CA THR A 243 -2.71 -19.47 -25.70
C THR A 243 -1.86 -20.74 -25.86
N PRO A 244 -2.41 -21.90 -26.27
CA PRO A 244 -1.61 -23.12 -26.46
C PRO A 244 -0.70 -23.09 -27.70
N ILE A 245 -0.91 -22.13 -28.60
CA ILE A 245 -0.12 -21.98 -29.83
C ILE A 245 1.18 -21.26 -29.50
N PHE A 246 1.09 -20.13 -28.80
CA PHE A 246 2.24 -19.28 -28.50
C PHE A 246 2.66 -19.42 -27.04
N ASN A 247 3.75 -20.15 -26.80
CA ASN A 247 4.32 -20.40 -25.47
C ASN A 247 4.62 -19.15 -24.63
N VAL A 248 4.68 -17.96 -25.25
CA VAL A 248 4.85 -16.68 -24.56
C VAL A 248 3.60 -16.22 -23.79
N ILE A 249 2.43 -16.81 -24.08
CA ILE A 249 1.14 -16.45 -23.49
C ILE A 249 0.84 -17.39 -22.32
N GLU A 250 1.28 -17.03 -21.12
CA GLU A 250 1.11 -17.87 -19.92
C GLU A 250 0.00 -17.34 -19.00
N LEU A 251 -1.12 -18.07 -18.89
CA LEU A 251 -2.34 -17.64 -18.18
C LEU A 251 -2.48 -18.15 -16.74
N HIS A 252 -1.38 -18.44 -16.04
CA HIS A 252 -1.42 -18.99 -14.68
C HIS A 252 -2.14 -18.10 -13.65
N ASP A 253 -3.16 -18.68 -13.01
CA ASP A 253 -4.02 -18.06 -11.99
C ASP A 253 -4.68 -16.75 -12.40
N THR A 254 -5.03 -16.62 -13.68
CA THR A 254 -5.57 -15.38 -14.24
C THR A 254 -7.07 -15.24 -14.07
N GLU A 255 -7.83 -16.33 -14.13
CA GLU A 255 -9.31 -16.33 -14.15
C GLU A 255 -9.89 -15.33 -15.18
N ILE A 256 -9.16 -15.14 -16.30
CA ILE A 256 -9.44 -14.09 -17.28
C ILE A 256 -10.68 -14.40 -18.15
N PHE A 257 -11.02 -15.68 -18.30
CA PHE A 257 -12.15 -16.10 -19.11
C PHE A 257 -13.48 -16.02 -18.33
N THR A 258 -14.35 -15.10 -18.78
CA THR A 258 -15.62 -14.73 -18.13
C THR A 258 -16.78 -14.46 -19.09
N MET A 259 -16.59 -14.50 -20.42
CA MET A 259 -17.60 -14.00 -21.37
C MET A 259 -18.09 -14.99 -22.43
N PHE A 260 -17.61 -16.24 -22.46
CA PHE A 260 -18.14 -17.26 -23.38
C PHE A 260 -18.69 -18.46 -22.60
N GLY A 261 -19.99 -18.72 -22.82
CA GLY A 261 -20.81 -19.62 -21.99
C GLY A 261 -21.34 -20.86 -22.69
N ASN A 262 -21.04 -21.09 -23.98
CA ASN A 262 -21.41 -22.35 -24.62
C ASN A 262 -20.34 -23.42 -24.32
N VAL A 263 -20.33 -23.89 -23.07
CA VAL A 263 -19.33 -24.83 -22.56
C VAL A 263 -19.21 -26.05 -23.48
N GLU A 264 -20.33 -26.58 -23.97
CA GLU A 264 -20.36 -27.77 -24.82
C GLU A 264 -19.61 -27.61 -26.15
N ILE A 265 -19.53 -26.40 -26.72
CA ILE A 265 -18.77 -26.16 -27.97
C ILE A 265 -17.27 -26.15 -27.70
N PHE A 266 -16.83 -25.58 -26.58
CA PHE A 266 -15.43 -25.32 -26.30
C PHE A 266 -14.77 -26.33 -25.36
N LYS A 267 -15.57 -27.27 -24.80
CA LYS A 267 -15.19 -28.20 -23.74
C LYS A 267 -13.90 -28.97 -24.04
N ASN A 268 -13.81 -29.61 -25.21
CA ASN A 268 -12.70 -30.52 -25.49
C ASN A 268 -11.39 -29.74 -25.68
N TYR A 269 -11.48 -28.61 -26.38
CA TYR A 269 -10.36 -27.67 -26.49
C TYR A 269 -9.91 -27.16 -25.11
N ALA A 270 -10.86 -26.78 -24.24
CA ALA A 270 -10.56 -26.27 -22.91
C ALA A 270 -9.84 -27.31 -22.03
N ILE A 271 -10.33 -28.56 -22.01
CA ILE A 271 -9.73 -29.64 -21.22
C ILE A 271 -8.31 -29.96 -21.68
N GLU A 272 -8.07 -29.91 -22.99
CA GLU A 272 -6.78 -30.28 -23.56
C GLU A 272 -5.71 -29.20 -23.38
N PHE A 273 -6.09 -27.94 -23.55
CA PHE A 273 -5.13 -26.84 -23.70
C PHE A 273 -5.14 -25.81 -22.56
N HIS A 274 -6.10 -25.87 -21.65
CA HIS A 274 -6.22 -24.91 -20.56
C HIS A 274 -6.25 -25.58 -19.18
N LYS A 275 -6.09 -24.75 -18.14
CA LYS A 275 -6.17 -25.15 -16.74
C LYS A 275 -7.40 -24.52 -16.11
N ILE A 276 -7.95 -25.17 -15.09
CA ILE A 276 -9.07 -24.66 -14.28
C ILE A 276 -8.85 -23.23 -13.77
N SER A 277 -7.60 -22.87 -13.46
CA SER A 277 -7.19 -21.53 -12.98
C SER A 277 -7.33 -20.41 -14.02
N HIS A 278 -7.58 -20.74 -15.29
CA HIS A 278 -7.83 -19.75 -16.34
C HIS A 278 -9.29 -19.25 -16.34
N PHE A 279 -10.20 -19.99 -15.69
CA PHE A 279 -11.64 -19.73 -15.74
C PHE A 279 -12.17 -19.27 -14.39
N ARG A 280 -13.00 -18.23 -14.42
CA ARG A 280 -13.58 -17.69 -13.19
C ARG A 280 -14.82 -18.43 -12.72
N TYR A 281 -15.73 -18.74 -13.64
CA TYR A 281 -17.04 -19.26 -13.30
C TYR A 281 -17.02 -20.74 -12.94
N GLU A 282 -17.85 -21.11 -11.97
CA GLU A 282 -17.97 -22.49 -11.47
C GLU A 282 -18.41 -23.48 -12.56
N GLU A 283 -19.23 -23.05 -13.53
CA GLU A 283 -19.65 -23.88 -14.66
C GLU A 283 -18.43 -24.42 -15.44
N TRP A 284 -17.45 -23.56 -15.69
CA TRP A 284 -16.19 -23.95 -16.31
C TRP A 284 -15.33 -24.81 -15.40
N LYS A 285 -15.35 -24.59 -14.08
CA LYS A 285 -14.58 -25.41 -13.12
C LYS A 285 -15.10 -26.86 -13.07
N CYS A 286 -16.41 -27.06 -13.21
CA CYS A 286 -17.02 -28.39 -13.31
C CYS A 286 -16.55 -29.19 -14.53
N VAL A 287 -16.10 -28.54 -15.60
CA VAL A 287 -15.59 -29.21 -16.82
C VAL A 287 -14.27 -29.95 -16.54
N PHE A 288 -13.47 -29.44 -15.61
CA PHE A 288 -12.15 -30.00 -15.26
C PHE A 288 -12.20 -30.97 -14.06
N SER A 289 -13.38 -31.18 -13.48
CA SER A 289 -13.61 -32.08 -12.34
C SER A 289 -13.96 -33.49 -12.81
#